data_AF-A0A3S0D0C0-F1
#
_entry.id   AF-A0A3S0D0C0-F1
#
_cell.length_a   1.000
_cell.length_b   1.000
_cell.length_c   1.000
_cell.angle_alpha   90.00
_cell.angle_beta   90.00
_cell.angle_gamma   90.00
#
_symmetry.space_group_name_H-M   'P 1'
#
loop_
_entity.id
_entity.type
_entity.pdbx_description
1 polymer ?
#
loop_
_entity_poly.entity_id
_entity_poly.type
_entity_poly.pdbx_seq_one_letter_code
_entity_poly.pdbx_strand_id
1 'polypeptide(L)'
;MFKFQKYEFPKLGYVKVPRFKIGAESEIRLNLKSGYSSDDLLKALINEKFLEKVKTNVISKDKKEDYKKRLQFEVAELSKLKFTDYILLVYGVISFCKENGIANGPGRGSAAGSLVLYTLGVTQVDPLKHDLLFERFVSAARTDIKEIDNDIYISSASLPDVDIDTQASKKHLINEYLNSCFNNQTCAICNFSTLQSKVLLKDVLKTYKRFNEDDAKLVSNLIETKFGKVD
;
A
#
# COMPACT_ATOMS: atom_id res chain seq x y z
N MET A 1 -24.78 -9.06 31.22
CA MET A 1 -23.45 -9.66 31.42
C MET A 1 -22.83 -9.87 30.04
N PHE A 2 -21.77 -9.15 29.69
CA PHE A 2 -21.13 -9.31 28.38
C PHE A 2 -20.48 -10.69 28.31
N LYS A 3 -20.88 -11.51 27.33
CA LYS A 3 -20.21 -12.78 27.04
C LYS A 3 -18.96 -12.48 26.23
N PHE A 4 -17.80 -12.49 26.88
CA PHE A 4 -16.53 -12.42 26.19
C PHE A 4 -16.25 -13.77 25.54
N GLN A 5 -16.17 -13.79 24.21
CA GLN A 5 -15.74 -14.97 23.46
C GLN A 5 -14.22 -14.91 23.35
N LYS A 6 -13.54 -16.03 23.62
CA LYS A 6 -12.08 -16.13 23.45
C LYS A 6 -11.78 -15.93 21.97
N TYR A 7 -11.22 -14.77 21.62
CA TYR A 7 -10.69 -14.53 20.29
C TYR A 7 -9.31 -15.18 20.22
N GLU A 8 -9.21 -16.31 19.53
CA GLU A 8 -7.90 -16.87 19.21
C GLU A 8 -7.24 -15.95 18.20
N PHE A 9 -6.25 -15.18 18.65
CA PHE A 9 -5.49 -14.34 17.75
C PHE A 9 -4.96 -15.20 16.60
N PRO A 10 -5.11 -14.77 15.33
CA PRO A 10 -4.35 -15.38 14.26
C PRO A 10 -2.89 -15.38 14.70
N LYS A 11 -2.16 -16.48 14.46
CA LYS A 11 -0.74 -16.62 14.86
C LYS A 11 -0.03 -15.29 14.59
N LEU A 12 0.47 -14.65 15.66
CA LEU A 12 1.07 -13.32 15.57
C LEU A 12 2.06 -13.28 14.40
N GLY A 13 1.96 -12.25 13.56
CA GLY A 13 2.82 -12.07 12.40
C GLY A 13 2.26 -12.59 11.07
N TYR A 14 0.97 -12.93 10.98
CA TYR A 14 0.28 -13.16 9.70
C TYR A 14 -0.93 -12.25 9.53
N VAL A 15 -1.18 -11.82 8.30
CA VAL A 15 -2.31 -10.98 7.91
C VAL A 15 -3.18 -11.77 6.94
N LYS A 16 -4.49 -11.79 7.20
CA LYS A 16 -5.47 -12.31 6.23
C LYS A 16 -5.53 -11.35 5.06
N VAL A 17 -5.30 -11.86 3.85
CA VAL A 17 -5.41 -11.03 2.64
C VAL A 17 -6.90 -10.79 2.37
N PRO A 18 -7.33 -9.51 2.23
CA PRO A 18 -8.73 -9.21 1.93
C PRO A 18 -9.07 -9.67 0.52
N ARG A 19 -10.29 -10.17 0.30
CA ARG A 19 -10.77 -10.44 -1.08
C ARG A 19 -11.37 -9.17 -1.64
N PHE A 20 -10.84 -8.70 -2.76
CA PHE A 20 -11.35 -7.51 -3.42
C PHE A 20 -12.37 -7.90 -4.50
N LYS A 21 -13.44 -7.12 -4.61
CA LYS A 21 -14.43 -7.26 -5.69
C LYS A 21 -14.62 -5.92 -6.38
N ILE A 22 -14.73 -5.94 -7.70
CA ILE A 22 -15.11 -4.77 -8.49
C ILE A 22 -16.63 -4.69 -8.61
N GLY A 23 -17.14 -3.50 -8.96
CA GLY A 23 -18.56 -3.32 -9.27
C GLY A 23 -18.96 -4.01 -10.58
N ALA A 24 -20.24 -4.37 -10.69
CA ALA A 24 -20.81 -5.12 -11.82
C ALA A 24 -20.55 -4.46 -13.19
N GLU A 25 -20.55 -3.13 -13.27
CA GLU A 25 -20.25 -2.41 -14.53
C GLU A 25 -18.85 -2.71 -15.06
N SER A 26 -17.86 -2.80 -14.15
CA SER A 26 -16.48 -3.12 -14.53
C SER A 26 -16.35 -4.58 -14.97
N GLU A 27 -17.14 -5.49 -14.38
CA GLU A 27 -17.14 -6.92 -14.78
C GLU A 27 -17.62 -7.08 -16.22
N ILE A 28 -18.69 -6.35 -16.59
CA ILE A 28 -19.23 -6.33 -17.95
C ILE A 28 -18.23 -5.72 -18.91
N ARG A 29 -17.62 -4.58 -18.57
CA ARG A 29 -16.60 -3.91 -19.41
C ARG A 29 -15.41 -4.81 -19.70
N LEU A 30 -14.97 -5.58 -18.71
CA LEU A 30 -13.84 -6.50 -18.82
C LEU A 30 -14.21 -7.86 -19.45
N ASN A 31 -15.48 -8.07 -19.81
CA ASN A 31 -16.00 -9.31 -20.39
C ASN A 31 -15.68 -10.54 -19.51
N LEU A 32 -15.78 -10.38 -18.19
CA LEU A 32 -15.53 -11.46 -17.23
C LEU A 32 -16.72 -12.42 -17.20
N LYS A 33 -16.44 -13.72 -17.22
CA LYS A 33 -17.47 -14.77 -17.08
C LYS A 33 -17.86 -14.94 -15.61
N SER A 34 -19.08 -15.44 -15.36
CA SER A 34 -19.50 -15.82 -14.01
C SER A 34 -18.50 -16.81 -13.39
N GLY A 35 -18.12 -16.58 -12.12
CA GLY A 35 -17.16 -17.41 -11.40
C GLY A 35 -15.68 -17.11 -11.69
N TYR A 36 -15.35 -15.92 -12.24
CA TYR A 36 -13.97 -15.50 -12.43
C TYR A 36 -13.17 -15.45 -11.11
N SER A 37 -11.88 -15.74 -11.18
CA SER A 37 -10.96 -15.61 -10.04
C SER A 37 -10.36 -14.19 -9.96
N SER A 38 -9.81 -13.81 -8.80
CA SER A 38 -9.07 -12.55 -8.65
C SER A 38 -7.91 -12.44 -9.66
N ASP A 39 -7.28 -13.56 -10.02
CA ASP A 39 -6.20 -13.59 -11.02
C ASP A 39 -6.72 -13.26 -12.42
N ASP A 40 -7.92 -13.75 -12.77
CA ASP A 40 -8.55 -13.44 -14.05
C ASP A 40 -8.90 -11.96 -14.15
N LEU A 41 -9.42 -11.39 -13.05
CA LEU A 41 -9.71 -9.97 -12.94
C LEU A 41 -8.44 -9.12 -13.10
N LEU A 42 -7.37 -9.46 -12.37
CA LEU A 42 -6.10 -8.73 -12.47
C LEU A 42 -5.53 -8.79 -13.90
N LYS A 43 -5.55 -9.95 -14.54
CA LYS A 43 -5.10 -10.12 -15.93
C LYS A 43 -5.93 -9.28 -16.91
N ALA A 44 -7.26 -9.26 -16.74
CA ALA A 44 -8.15 -8.47 -17.59
C ALA A 44 -7.88 -6.97 -17.47
N LEU A 45 -7.75 -6.46 -16.23
CA LEU A 45 -7.42 -5.06 -15.95
C LEU A 45 -6.06 -4.66 -16.55
N ILE A 46 -5.03 -5.50 -16.35
CA ILE A 46 -3.69 -5.24 -16.89
C ILE A 46 -3.74 -5.21 -18.42
N ASN A 47 -4.44 -6.14 -19.05
CA ASN A 47 -4.54 -6.17 -20.51
C ASN A 47 -5.26 -4.93 -21.06
N GLU A 48 -6.38 -4.53 -20.45
CA GLU A 48 -7.11 -3.30 -20.80
C GLU A 48 -6.18 -2.07 -20.74
N LYS A 49 -5.51 -1.89 -19.59
CA LYS A 49 -4.63 -0.74 -19.33
C LYS A 49 -3.35 -0.75 -20.16
N PHE A 50 -2.77 -1.92 -20.40
CA PHE A 50 -1.61 -2.07 -21.26
C PHE A 50 -1.94 -1.68 -22.71
N LEU A 51 -3.07 -2.14 -23.23
CA LEU A 51 -3.52 -1.76 -24.57
C LEU A 51 -3.82 -0.27 -24.67
N GLU A 52 -4.39 0.34 -23.63
CA GLU A 52 -4.58 1.80 -23.53
C GLU A 52 -3.25 2.55 -23.63
N LYS A 53 -2.22 2.15 -22.86
CA LYS A 53 -0.87 2.75 -22.89
C LYS A 53 -0.16 2.59 -24.23
N VAL A 54 -0.36 1.46 -24.92
CA VAL A 54 0.18 1.25 -26.28
C VAL A 54 -0.55 2.11 -27.30
N LYS A 55 -1.88 2.23 -27.22
CA LYS A 55 -2.69 3.06 -28.13
C LYS A 55 -2.35 4.56 -27.99
N THR A 56 -2.12 5.01 -26.76
CA THR A 56 -1.74 6.40 -26.44
C THR A 56 -0.25 6.69 -26.63
N ASN A 57 0.52 5.72 -27.13
CA ASN A 57 1.96 5.82 -27.38
C ASN A 57 2.81 6.15 -26.14
N VAL A 58 2.26 5.91 -24.93
CA VAL A 58 3.03 5.92 -23.68
C VAL A 58 4.04 4.78 -23.68
N ILE A 59 3.63 3.62 -24.18
CA ILE A 59 4.51 2.48 -24.49
C ILE A 59 4.64 2.42 -26.01
N SER A 60 5.85 2.60 -26.51
CA SER A 60 6.13 2.59 -27.94
C SER A 60 5.95 1.18 -28.53
N LYS A 61 5.52 1.10 -29.79
CA LYS A 61 5.19 -0.19 -30.45
C LYS A 61 6.40 -1.12 -30.56
N ASP A 62 7.60 -0.57 -30.72
CA ASP A 62 8.87 -1.28 -30.78
C ASP A 62 9.22 -1.96 -29.43
N LYS A 63 8.88 -1.34 -28.30
CA LYS A 63 9.12 -1.89 -26.95
C LYS A 63 7.99 -2.76 -26.43
N LYS A 64 6.88 -2.87 -27.17
CA LYS A 64 5.67 -3.58 -26.74
C LYS A 64 5.97 -4.99 -26.24
N GLU A 65 6.86 -5.71 -26.91
CA GLU A 65 7.16 -7.11 -26.58
C GLU A 65 7.94 -7.23 -25.26
N ASP A 66 8.87 -6.31 -24.98
CA ASP A 66 9.64 -6.30 -23.73
C ASP A 66 8.74 -6.03 -22.52
N TYR A 67 7.82 -5.07 -22.65
CA TYR A 67 6.83 -4.78 -21.61
C TYR A 67 5.89 -5.95 -21.39
N LYS A 68 5.43 -6.59 -22.47
CA LYS A 68 4.56 -7.77 -22.40
C LYS A 68 5.25 -8.92 -21.67
N LYS A 69 6.51 -9.21 -21.99
CA LYS A 69 7.30 -10.26 -21.30
C LYS A 69 7.45 -9.96 -19.81
N ARG A 70 7.81 -8.72 -19.45
CA ARG A 70 7.92 -8.30 -18.04
C ARG A 70 6.59 -8.40 -17.31
N LEU A 71 5.49 -7.95 -17.92
CA LEU A 71 4.15 -8.08 -17.32
C LEU A 71 3.74 -9.53 -17.10
N GLN A 72 4.00 -10.41 -18.06
CA GLN A 72 3.69 -11.84 -17.92
C GLN A 72 4.46 -12.47 -16.74
N PHE A 73 5.74 -12.14 -16.60
CA PHE A 73 6.56 -12.56 -15.47
C PHE A 73 6.01 -12.05 -14.13
N GLU A 74 5.79 -10.74 -14.01
CA GLU A 74 5.30 -10.13 -12.76
C GLU A 74 3.92 -10.66 -12.35
N VAL A 75 3.00 -10.81 -13.30
CA VAL A 75 1.65 -11.36 -13.03
C VAL A 75 1.74 -12.81 -12.56
N ALA A 76 2.60 -13.62 -13.17
CA ALA A 76 2.80 -15.01 -12.75
C ALA A 76 3.36 -15.09 -11.32
N GLU A 77 4.36 -14.27 -10.99
CA GLU A 77 4.93 -14.23 -9.65
C GLU A 77 3.93 -13.71 -8.60
N LEU A 78 3.18 -12.65 -8.89
CA LEU A 78 2.15 -12.13 -7.96
C LEU A 78 1.04 -13.16 -7.69
N SER A 79 0.59 -13.89 -8.71
CA SER A 79 -0.41 -14.96 -8.56
C SER A 79 0.14 -16.13 -7.73
N LYS A 80 1.37 -16.57 -8.02
CA LYS A 80 2.07 -17.62 -7.25
C LYS A 80 2.21 -17.26 -5.78
N LEU A 81 2.51 -15.99 -5.49
CA LEU A 81 2.71 -15.47 -4.13
C LEU A 81 1.40 -15.02 -3.46
N LYS A 82 0.25 -15.26 -4.09
CA LYS A 82 -1.10 -14.92 -3.59
C LYS A 82 -1.27 -13.42 -3.25
N PHE A 83 -0.56 -12.55 -3.97
CA PHE A 83 -0.66 -11.09 -3.80
C PHE A 83 -1.71 -10.42 -4.67
N THR A 84 -2.39 -11.16 -5.55
CA THR A 84 -3.37 -10.62 -6.49
C THR A 84 -4.43 -9.75 -5.82
N ASP A 85 -5.09 -10.25 -4.77
CA ASP A 85 -6.14 -9.47 -4.10
C ASP A 85 -5.59 -8.20 -3.42
N TYR A 86 -4.35 -8.25 -2.91
CA TYR A 86 -3.68 -7.06 -2.36
C TYR A 86 -3.44 -6.01 -3.45
N ILE A 87 -2.97 -6.42 -4.63
CA ILE A 87 -2.78 -5.53 -5.79
C ILE A 87 -4.12 -4.94 -6.26
N LEU A 88 -5.18 -5.76 -6.28
CA LEU A 88 -6.52 -5.30 -6.63
C LEU A 88 -7.08 -4.28 -5.63
N LEU A 89 -6.84 -4.48 -4.32
CA LEU A 89 -7.20 -3.50 -3.29
C LEU A 89 -6.52 -2.16 -3.53
N VAL A 90 -5.20 -2.17 -3.75
CA VAL A 90 -4.42 -0.96 -4.04
C VAL A 90 -4.94 -0.27 -5.31
N TYR A 91 -5.20 -1.04 -6.37
CA TYR A 91 -5.80 -0.53 -7.60
C TYR A 91 -7.18 0.11 -7.35
N GLY A 92 -8.03 -0.54 -6.55
CA GLY A 92 -9.36 -0.02 -6.20
C GLY A 92 -9.30 1.36 -5.54
N VAL A 93 -8.39 1.54 -4.58
CA VAL A 93 -8.16 2.85 -3.94
C VAL A 93 -7.72 3.91 -4.95
N ILE A 94 -6.78 3.57 -5.84
CA ILE A 94 -6.30 4.49 -6.87
C ILE A 94 -7.39 4.83 -7.90
N SER A 95 -8.20 3.85 -8.31
CA SER A 95 -9.33 4.07 -9.23
C SER A 95 -10.35 5.01 -8.61
N PHE A 96 -10.74 4.74 -7.35
CA PHE A 96 -11.63 5.61 -6.59
C PHE A 96 -11.12 7.05 -6.52
N CYS A 97 -9.81 7.22 -6.24
CA CYS A 97 -9.20 8.55 -6.20
C CYS A 97 -9.30 9.26 -7.55
N LYS A 98 -9.00 8.58 -8.67
CA LYS A 98 -9.09 9.15 -10.02
C LYS A 98 -10.52 9.56 -10.37
N GLU A 99 -11.50 8.70 -10.09
CA GLU A 99 -12.92 8.94 -10.37
C GLU A 99 -13.49 10.13 -9.57
N ASN A 100 -12.95 10.38 -8.37
CA ASN A 100 -13.40 11.46 -7.49
C ASN A 100 -12.49 12.72 -7.54
N GLY A 101 -11.60 12.80 -8.54
CA GLY A 101 -10.70 13.94 -8.71
C GLY A 101 -9.81 14.19 -7.47
N ILE A 102 -9.33 13.12 -6.85
CA ILE A 102 -8.36 13.14 -5.76
C ILE A 102 -6.97 12.96 -6.37
N ALA A 103 -6.11 13.97 -6.21
CA ALA A 103 -4.76 13.91 -6.74
C ALA A 103 -3.92 12.85 -6.00
N ASN A 104 -3.14 12.09 -6.75
CA ASN A 104 -2.21 11.07 -6.25
C ASN A 104 -0.78 11.39 -6.69
N GLY A 105 0.19 11.06 -5.84
CA GLY A 105 1.61 11.15 -6.17
C GLY A 105 2.03 10.14 -7.26
N PRO A 106 3.29 10.23 -7.71
CA PRO A 106 3.84 9.31 -8.72
C PRO A 106 4.11 7.89 -8.17
N GLY A 107 3.95 7.67 -6.86
CA GLY A 107 4.34 6.45 -6.17
C GLY A 107 5.69 6.59 -5.47
N ARG A 108 5.91 5.79 -4.41
CA ARG A 108 7.12 5.81 -3.58
C ARG A 108 7.56 4.41 -3.19
N GLY A 109 8.78 4.30 -2.66
CA GLY A 109 9.31 3.03 -2.15
C GLY A 109 9.54 2.00 -3.25
N SER A 110 9.52 0.72 -2.87
CA SER A 110 9.80 -0.40 -3.78
C SER A 110 8.69 -0.63 -4.81
N ALA A 111 7.47 -0.16 -4.56
CA ALA A 111 6.32 -0.27 -5.47
C ALA A 111 6.61 0.28 -6.89
N ALA A 112 7.48 1.29 -7.00
CA ALA A 112 7.90 1.86 -8.28
C ALA A 112 8.62 0.85 -9.20
N GLY A 113 9.14 -0.27 -8.67
CA GLY A 113 9.80 -1.33 -9.44
C GLY A 113 8.85 -2.31 -10.14
N SER A 114 7.53 -2.22 -9.91
CA SER A 114 6.55 -3.12 -10.54
C SER A 114 5.93 -2.50 -11.79
N LEU A 115 6.09 -3.20 -12.92
CA LEU A 115 5.43 -2.84 -14.17
C LEU A 115 3.92 -3.10 -14.11
N VAL A 116 3.46 -4.06 -13.30
CA VAL A 116 2.03 -4.26 -13.01
C VAL A 116 1.43 -3.02 -12.37
N LEU A 117 2.05 -2.49 -11.30
CA LEU A 117 1.57 -1.27 -10.64
C LEU A 117 1.62 -0.04 -11.56
N TYR A 118 2.68 0.09 -12.37
CA TYR A 118 2.76 1.15 -13.38
C TYR A 118 1.66 1.04 -14.44
N THR A 119 1.36 -0.17 -14.89
CA THR A 119 0.34 -0.44 -15.91
C THR A 119 -1.05 -0.12 -15.41
N LEU A 120 -1.37 -0.54 -14.19
CA LEU A 120 -2.61 -0.18 -13.50
C LEU A 120 -2.68 1.32 -13.14
N GLY A 121 -1.56 2.04 -13.25
CA GLY A 121 -1.45 3.46 -12.94
C GLY A 121 -1.52 3.74 -11.45
N VAL A 122 -1.13 2.78 -10.63
CA VAL A 122 -0.86 2.94 -9.19
C VAL A 122 0.43 3.75 -9.01
N THR A 123 1.46 3.42 -9.78
CA THR A 123 2.67 4.23 -9.91
C THR A 123 2.70 4.91 -11.28
N GLN A 124 3.39 6.04 -11.35
CA GLN A 124 3.60 6.81 -12.59
C GLN A 124 5.04 6.68 -13.11
N VAL A 125 5.92 6.02 -12.36
CA VAL A 125 7.31 5.76 -12.73
C VAL A 125 7.39 4.49 -13.57
N ASP A 126 7.95 4.60 -14.77
CA ASP A 126 8.15 3.46 -15.66
C ASP A 126 9.39 2.66 -15.21
N PRO A 127 9.22 1.42 -14.72
CA PRO A 127 10.33 0.65 -14.18
C PRO A 127 11.29 0.17 -15.26
N LEU A 128 10.84 -0.08 -16.50
CA LEU A 128 11.74 -0.52 -17.57
C LEU A 128 12.58 0.63 -18.10
N LYS A 129 12.05 1.86 -18.10
CA LYS A 129 12.81 3.05 -18.48
C LYS A 129 13.94 3.39 -17.51
N HIS A 130 13.75 3.05 -16.23
CA HIS A 130 14.65 3.42 -15.13
C HIS A 130 15.39 2.21 -14.55
N ASP A 131 15.36 1.06 -15.23
CA ASP A 131 16.01 -0.19 -14.80
C ASP A 131 15.68 -0.59 -13.35
N LEU A 132 14.42 -0.39 -12.96
CA LEU A 132 13.93 -0.73 -11.63
C LEU A 132 13.56 -2.22 -11.53
N LEU A 133 14.03 -2.84 -10.46
CA LEU A 133 13.88 -4.27 -10.20
C LEU A 133 12.55 -4.60 -9.52
N PHE A 134 11.81 -5.56 -10.08
CA PHE A 134 10.57 -6.05 -9.48
C PHE A 134 10.85 -6.83 -8.19
N GLU A 135 11.98 -7.52 -8.13
CA GLU A 135 12.40 -8.39 -7.03
C GLU A 135 12.68 -7.59 -5.74
N ARG A 136 12.93 -6.28 -5.87
CA ARG A 136 13.03 -5.36 -4.74
C ARG A 136 11.65 -5.09 -4.13
N PHE A 137 10.59 -5.12 -4.93
CA PHE A 137 9.21 -4.99 -4.49
C PHE A 137 8.72 -6.30 -3.85
N VAL A 138 8.84 -7.41 -4.56
CA VAL A 138 8.34 -8.72 -4.14
C VAL A 138 9.44 -9.78 -4.26
N SER A 139 9.59 -10.63 -3.25
CA SER A 139 10.67 -11.61 -3.19
C SER A 139 10.16 -12.97 -2.72
N ALA A 140 10.04 -13.93 -3.63
CA ALA A 140 9.58 -15.29 -3.33
C ALA A 140 10.37 -15.96 -2.19
N ALA A 141 11.68 -15.73 -2.09
CA ALA A 141 12.53 -16.28 -1.03
C ALA A 141 12.20 -15.77 0.39
N ARG A 142 11.42 -14.69 0.49
CA ARG A 142 11.01 -14.04 1.75
C ARG A 142 9.52 -14.18 2.01
N THR A 143 8.79 -14.92 1.17
CA THR A 143 7.34 -15.03 1.23
C THR A 143 6.92 -16.32 1.95
N ASP A 144 6.15 -16.15 3.03
CA ASP A 144 5.57 -17.26 3.78
C ASP A 144 4.03 -17.15 3.77
N ILE A 145 3.37 -18.20 3.29
CA ILE A 145 1.93 -18.26 3.00
C ILE A 145 1.32 -19.44 3.74
N LYS A 146 0.18 -19.20 4.37
CA LYS A 146 -0.64 -20.21 5.03
C LYS A 146 -2.06 -20.15 4.50
N GLU A 147 -2.58 -21.29 4.08
CA GLU A 147 -3.99 -21.45 3.75
C GLU A 147 -4.68 -22.11 4.94
N ILE A 148 -5.67 -21.43 5.52
CA ILE A 148 -6.43 -21.89 6.69
C ILE A 148 -7.90 -21.60 6.41
N ASP A 149 -8.77 -22.62 6.47
CA ASP A 149 -10.22 -22.47 6.30
C ASP A 149 -10.62 -21.69 5.03
N ASN A 150 -9.95 -21.97 3.90
CA ASN A 150 -10.11 -21.30 2.60
C ASN A 150 -9.70 -19.81 2.56
N ASP A 151 -9.07 -19.31 3.60
CA ASP A 151 -8.49 -17.98 3.65
C ASP A 151 -6.97 -18.03 3.47
N ILE A 152 -6.44 -17.02 2.78
CA ILE A 152 -5.01 -16.83 2.59
C ILE A 152 -4.48 -15.91 3.68
N TYR A 153 -3.46 -16.39 4.38
CA TYR A 153 -2.70 -15.63 5.36
C TYR A 153 -1.26 -15.51 4.88
N ILE A 154 -0.73 -14.28 4.89
CA ILE A 154 0.65 -14.00 4.50
C ILE A 154 1.38 -13.43 5.70
N SER A 155 2.64 -13.85 5.91
CA SER A 155 3.45 -13.27 6.98
C SER A 155 3.58 -11.76 6.79
N SER A 156 3.43 -10.99 7.86
CA SER A 156 3.55 -9.53 7.84
C SER A 156 4.91 -9.07 7.33
N ALA A 157 5.98 -9.85 7.56
CA ALA A 157 7.33 -9.55 7.05
C ALA A 157 7.49 -9.79 5.54
N SER A 158 6.56 -10.53 4.94
CA SER A 158 6.54 -10.86 3.51
C SER A 158 5.66 -9.93 2.69
N LEU A 159 4.74 -9.20 3.33
CA LEU A 159 3.80 -8.33 2.63
C LEU A 159 4.58 -7.14 2.04
N PRO A 160 4.47 -6.87 0.73
CA PRO A 160 5.11 -5.70 0.17
C PRO A 160 4.38 -4.42 0.61
N ASP A 161 5.12 -3.39 1.02
CA ASP A 161 4.55 -2.10 1.38
C ASP A 161 4.26 -1.27 0.12
N VAL A 162 2.98 -0.94 -0.11
CA VAL A 162 2.54 0.03 -1.11
C VAL A 162 1.93 1.24 -0.43
N ASP A 163 2.76 2.26 -0.23
CA ASP A 163 2.34 3.57 0.29
C ASP A 163 1.71 4.40 -0.83
N ILE A 164 0.48 4.87 -0.61
CA ILE A 164 -0.23 5.74 -1.55
C ILE A 164 -0.20 7.18 -1.03
N ASP A 165 0.50 8.05 -1.75
CA ASP A 165 0.50 9.49 -1.48
C ASP A 165 -0.73 10.13 -2.13
N THR A 166 -1.67 10.61 -1.33
CA THR A 166 -2.92 11.25 -1.80
C THR A 166 -3.06 12.68 -1.28
N GLN A 167 -3.92 13.47 -1.93
CA GLN A 167 -4.30 14.81 -1.47
C GLN A 167 -4.82 14.78 -0.02
N ALA A 168 -4.13 15.47 0.89
CA ALA A 168 -4.42 15.43 2.32
C ALA A 168 -5.84 15.91 2.67
N SER A 169 -6.34 16.97 2.03
CA SER A 169 -7.66 17.54 2.32
C SER A 169 -8.83 16.59 1.99
N LYS A 170 -8.60 15.60 1.12
CA LYS A 170 -9.61 14.62 0.69
C LYS A 170 -9.39 13.22 1.27
N LYS A 171 -8.46 13.05 2.21
CA LYS A 171 -8.14 11.75 2.81
C LYS A 171 -9.34 11.07 3.49
N HIS A 172 -10.26 11.86 4.05
CA HIS A 172 -11.48 11.33 4.68
C HIS A 172 -12.37 10.55 3.70
N LEU A 173 -12.50 11.00 2.44
CA LEU A 173 -13.28 10.30 1.40
C LEU A 173 -12.72 8.91 1.11
N ILE A 174 -11.40 8.75 1.13
CA ILE A 174 -10.74 7.46 0.94
C ILE A 174 -11.03 6.53 2.11
N ASN A 175 -10.98 7.05 3.34
CA ASN A 175 -11.31 6.28 4.54
C ASN A 175 -12.79 5.84 4.55
N GLU A 176 -13.70 6.71 4.13
CA GLU A 176 -15.13 6.39 3.98
C GLU A 176 -15.36 5.31 2.92
N TYR A 177 -14.70 5.42 1.77
CA TYR A 177 -14.71 4.40 0.73
C TYR A 177 -14.22 3.04 1.27
N LEU A 178 -13.05 2.99 1.90
CA LEU A 178 -12.50 1.77 2.48
C LEU A 178 -13.42 1.18 3.56
N ASN A 179 -13.99 2.02 4.44
CA ASN A 179 -14.97 1.58 5.43
C ASN A 179 -16.20 0.93 4.78
N SER A 180 -16.70 1.51 3.69
CA SER A 180 -17.82 0.94 2.95
C SER A 180 -17.48 -0.41 2.31
N CYS A 181 -16.28 -0.55 1.74
CA CYS A 181 -15.81 -1.79 1.11
C CYS A 181 -15.66 -2.94 2.10
N PHE A 182 -15.30 -2.63 3.36
CA PHE A 182 -14.99 -3.62 4.38
C PHE A 182 -16.00 -3.61 5.53
N ASN A 183 -17.23 -3.14 5.32
CA ASN A 183 -18.31 -3.16 6.33
C ASN A 183 -17.87 -2.62 7.71
N ASN A 184 -17.19 -1.46 7.72
CA ASN A 184 -16.64 -0.80 8.91
C ASN A 184 -15.57 -1.62 9.67
N GLN A 185 -14.91 -2.58 9.00
CA GLN A 185 -13.77 -3.33 9.56
C GLN A 185 -12.42 -2.65 9.28
N THR A 186 -12.39 -1.33 9.18
CA THR A 186 -11.13 -0.57 8.99
C THR A 186 -10.86 0.31 10.20
N CYS A 187 -9.57 0.48 10.54
CA CYS A 187 -9.14 1.38 11.60
C CYS A 187 -7.78 1.97 11.28
N ALA A 188 -7.49 3.13 11.86
CA ALA A 188 -6.15 3.70 11.82
C ALA A 188 -5.25 2.95 12.81
N ILE A 189 -3.98 2.74 12.42
CA ILE A 189 -2.95 2.22 13.32
C ILE A 189 -2.67 3.30 14.37
N CYS A 190 -2.72 2.92 15.64
CA CYS A 190 -2.42 3.81 16.76
C CYS A 190 -0.90 4.07 16.84
N ASN A 191 -0.54 5.32 17.11
CA ASN A 191 0.85 5.71 17.35
C ASN A 191 1.06 5.93 18.84
N PHE A 192 2.00 5.20 19.44
CA PHE A 192 2.46 5.48 20.80
C PHE A 192 3.68 6.40 20.73
N SER A 193 3.51 7.63 21.23
CA SER A 193 4.65 8.54 21.38
C SER A 193 5.41 8.22 22.66
N THR A 194 6.74 8.19 22.56
CA THR A 194 7.61 8.07 23.74
C THR A 194 7.94 9.45 24.29
N LEU A 195 8.14 9.53 25.60
CA LEU A 195 8.54 10.78 26.25
C LEU A 195 9.95 11.18 25.79
N GLN A 196 10.04 12.28 25.03
CA GLN A 196 11.31 12.77 24.50
C GLN A 196 12.12 13.48 25.57
N SER A 197 13.45 13.31 25.58
CA SER A 197 14.35 13.89 26.60
C SER A 197 14.23 15.42 26.72
N LYS A 198 14.07 16.14 25.60
CA LYS A 198 13.88 17.60 25.61
C LYS A 198 12.55 18.01 26.26
N VAL A 199 11.50 17.23 26.05
CA VAL A 199 10.17 17.47 26.64
C VAL A 199 10.21 17.16 28.13
N LEU A 200 10.75 16.01 28.52
CA LEU A 200 10.95 15.63 29.92
C LEU A 200 11.69 16.71 30.71
N LEU A 201 12.79 17.23 30.17
CA LEU A 201 13.60 18.23 30.87
C LEU A 201 12.85 19.56 31.04
N LYS A 202 12.08 19.99 30.04
CA LYS A 202 11.22 21.18 30.16
C LYS A 202 10.13 20.97 31.20
N ASP A 203 9.49 19.80 31.20
CA ASP A 203 8.40 19.50 32.14
C ASP A 203 8.91 19.43 33.58
N VAL A 204 10.08 18.83 33.80
CA VAL A 204 10.74 18.84 35.12
C VAL A 204 11.08 20.26 35.55
N LEU A 205 11.71 21.07 34.69
CA LEU A 205 12.11 22.44 35.06
C LEU A 205 10.92 23.36 35.38
N LYS A 206 9.77 23.19 34.70
CA LYS A 206 8.53 23.92 35.01
C LYS A 206 8.02 23.67 36.44
N THR A 207 8.28 22.50 37.02
CA THR A 207 7.88 22.21 38.41
C THR A 207 8.68 23.05 39.42
N TYR A 208 9.88 23.49 39.04
CA TYR A 208 10.72 24.37 39.85
C TYR A 208 10.38 25.83 39.51
N LYS A 209 9.63 26.51 40.39
CA LYS A 209 9.18 27.91 40.23
C LYS A 209 10.29 28.97 40.05
N ARG A 210 11.56 28.56 40.02
CA ARG A 210 12.74 29.41 39.81
C ARG A 210 13.09 29.56 38.33
N PHE A 211 12.76 28.56 37.50
CA PHE A 211 13.13 28.57 36.09
C PHE A 211 11.95 29.04 35.24
N ASN A 212 12.20 30.00 34.36
CA ASN A 212 11.20 30.44 33.39
C ASN A 212 11.28 29.59 32.10
N GLU A 213 10.42 29.88 31.13
CA GLU A 213 10.39 29.12 29.87
C GLU A 213 11.68 29.26 29.06
N ASP A 214 12.35 30.41 29.14
CA ASP A 214 13.60 30.67 28.43
C ASP A 214 14.75 29.82 29.00
N ASP A 215 14.83 29.70 30.33
CA ASP A 215 15.79 28.82 31.02
C ASP A 215 15.57 27.36 30.59
N ALA A 216 14.31 26.90 30.62
CA ALA A 216 13.96 25.55 30.22
C ALA A 216 14.30 25.26 28.75
N LYS A 217 14.08 26.26 27.87
CA LYS A 217 14.45 26.18 26.45
C LYS A 217 15.95 26.11 26.26
N LEU A 218 16.71 26.98 26.94
CA LEU A 218 18.17 27.00 26.91
C LEU A 218 18.75 25.63 27.27
N VAL A 219 18.38 25.08 28.43
CA VAL A 219 18.90 23.78 28.89
C VAL A 219 18.46 22.64 27.96
N SER A 220 17.21 22.64 27.51
CA SER A 220 16.74 21.59 26.59
C SER A 220 17.47 21.59 25.24
N ASN A 221 17.94 22.75 24.78
CA ASN A 221 18.68 22.87 23.53
C ASN A 221 20.13 22.38 23.63
N LEU A 222 20.68 22.25 24.84
CA LEU A 222 21.98 21.62 25.07
C LEU A 222 21.96 20.11 24.78
N ILE A 223 20.78 19.49 24.76
CA ILE A 223 20.65 18.09 24.37
C ILE A 223 20.91 17.97 22.87
N GLU A 224 22.04 17.33 22.53
CA GLU A 224 22.42 17.04 21.15
C GLU A 224 21.37 16.21 20.43
N THR A 225 21.00 16.63 19.23
CA THR A 225 20.20 15.82 18.32
C THR A 225 21.14 14.99 17.45
N LYS A 226 21.37 13.72 17.82
CA LYS A 226 22.25 12.80 17.06
C LYS A 226 21.57 12.15 15.84
N PHE A 227 20.24 12.13 15.78
CA PHE A 227 19.47 11.50 14.69
C PHE A 227 18.75 12.57 13.85
N GLY A 228 18.74 12.43 12.52
CA GLY A 228 18.02 13.34 11.61
C GLY A 228 18.82 14.55 11.11
N LYS A 229 20.14 14.58 11.35
CA LYS A 229 21.03 15.43 10.56
C LYS A 229 21.30 14.71 9.24
N VAL A 230 20.69 15.20 8.18
CA VAL A 230 21.15 14.92 6.82
C VAL A 230 22.20 15.99 6.57
N ASP A 231 23.47 15.57 6.44
CA ASP A 231 24.55 16.47 6.04
C ASP A 231 24.30 17.06 4.64
#